data_AF-A0A369Q9M2-F1
#
_entry.id   AF-A0A369Q9M2-F1
#
_cell.length_a   1.000
_cell.length_b   1.000
_cell.length_c   1.000
_cell.angle_alpha   90.00
_cell.angle_beta   90.00
_cell.angle_gamma   90.00
#
_symmetry.space_group_name_H-M   'P 1'
#
loop_
_entity.id
_entity.type
_entity.pdbx_description
1 polymer ?
#
loop_
_entity_poly.entity_id
_entity_poly.type
_entity_poly.pdbx_seq_one_letter_code
_entity_poly.pdbx_strand_id
1 'polypeptide(L)' 'MEHAIIREKHIKKWNRAWKLDLIETENPRWVDLAVDLGFEPL' A
#
# COMPACT_ATOMS: atom_id res chain seq x y z
N MET A 1 18.72 7.54 13.90
CA MET A 1 17.36 7.84 13.38
C MET A 1 17.38 8.01 11.86
N GLU A 2 18.30 8.80 11.32
CA GLU A 2 18.43 9.07 9.88
C GLU A 2 18.68 7.82 9.00
N HIS A 3 19.47 6.86 9.48
CA HIS A 3 19.70 5.58 8.78
C HIS A 3 18.44 4.72 8.62
N ALA A 4 17.49 4.78 9.57
CA ALA A 4 16.26 4.00 9.51
C ALA A 4 15.33 4.52 8.40
N ILE A 5 15.22 5.84 8.27
CA ILE A 5 14.41 6.50 7.23
C ILE A 5 14.97 6.20 5.84
N ILE A 6 16.28 6.23 5.66
CA ILE A 6 16.92 5.94 4.36
C ILE A 6 16.71 4.47 3.97
N ARG A 7 16.86 3.54 4.92
CA ARG A 7 16.61 2.11 4.69
C ARG A 7 15.15 1.85 4.30
N GLU A 8 14.21 2.47 5.01
CA GLU A 8 12.79 2.37 4.71
C GLU A 8 12.46 2.89 3.30
N LYS A 9 13.02 4.05 2.92
CA LYS A 9 12.89 4.62 1.58
C LYS A 9 13.43 3.68 0.49
N HIS A 10 14.58 3.05 0.71
CA HIS A 10 15.15 2.09 -0.24
C HIS A 10 14.26 0.84 -0.42
N ILE A 11 13.74 0.27 0.66
CA ILE A 11 12.83 -0.89 0.60
C ILE A 11 11.52 -0.51 -0.09
N LYS A 12 10.98 0.67 0.21
CA LYS A 12 9.73 1.15 -0.39
C LYS A 12 9.88 1.51 -1.88
N LYS A 13 11.06 1.93 -2.34
CA LYS A 13 11.28 2.32 -3.75
C LYS A 13 11.14 1.15 -4.71
N TRP A 14 11.68 -0.03 -4.37
CA TRP A 14 11.73 -1.15 -5.31
C TRP A 14 10.39 -1.90 -5.44
N ASN A 15 9.59 -1.94 -4.37
CA ASN A 15 8.32 -2.66 -4.35
C ASN A 15 7.09 -1.76 -4.55
N ARG A 16 7.25 -0.46 -4.85
CA ARG A 16 6.10 0.43 -5.01
C ARG A 16 5.32 0.15 -6.28
N ALA A 17 6.01 0.04 -7.43
CA ALA A 17 5.36 -0.20 -8.71
C ALA A 17 4.57 -1.52 -8.69
N TRP A 18 5.22 -2.62 -8.28
CA TRP A 18 4.55 -3.92 -8.12
C TRP A 18 3.33 -3.88 -7.20
N LYS A 19 3.40 -3.15 -6.07
CA LYS A 19 2.24 -3.02 -5.16
C LYS A 19 1.10 -2.23 -5.80
N LEU A 20 1.42 -1.17 -6.55
CA LEU A 20 0.42 -0.38 -7.26
C LEU A 20 -0.26 -1.25 -8.34
N ASP A 21 0.51 -1.95 -9.16
CA ASP A 21 -0.02 -2.86 -10.19
C ASP A 21 -0.94 -3.93 -9.58
N LEU A 22 -0.54 -4.53 -8.46
CA LEU A 22 -1.36 -5.52 -7.75
C LEU A 22 -2.66 -4.91 -7.22
N ILE A 23 -2.59 -3.73 -6.59
CA ILE A 23 -3.76 -3.03 -6.06
C ILE A 23 -4.69 -2.60 -7.20
N GLU A 24 -4.17 -2.09 -8.32
CA GLU A 24 -4.97 -1.68 -9.47
C GLU A 24 -5.62 -2.87 -10.18
N THR A 25 -4.95 -4.02 -10.19
CA THR A 25 -5.49 -5.27 -10.76
C THR A 25 -6.62 -5.84 -9.89
N GLU A 26 -6.42 -5.93 -8.58
CA GLU A 26 -7.37 -6.56 -7.65
C GLU A 26 -8.47 -5.60 -7.15
N ASN A 27 -8.16 -4.31 -7.03
CA ASN A 27 -9.07 -3.25 -6.58
C ASN A 27 -9.02 -2.03 -7.54
N PRO A 28 -9.49 -2.17 -8.78
CA PRO A 28 -9.44 -1.11 -9.80
C PRO A 28 -10.25 0.13 -9.43
N ARG A 29 -11.23 -0.01 -8.52
CA ARG A 29 -12.09 1.08 -8.05
C ARG A 29 -11.57 1.76 -6.79
N TRP A 30 -10.45 1.30 -6.24
CA TRP A 30 -9.87 1.82 -5.00
C TRP A 30 -10.89 1.92 -3.86
N VAL A 31 -11.80 0.93 -3.77
CA VAL A 31 -12.80 0.89 -2.71
C VAL A 31 -12.15 0.54 -1.37
N ASP A 32 -12.69 1.08 -0.29
CA ASP A 32 -12.25 0.73 1.06
C ASP A 32 -12.79 -0.66 1.44
N LEU A 33 -11.92 -1.66 1.33
CA LEU A 33 -12.24 -3.05 1.65
C LEU A 33 -12.45 -3.27 3.16
N ALA A 34 -12.06 -2.33 4.03
CA ALA A 34 -12.26 -2.45 5.46
C ALA A 34 -13.75 -2.55 5.80
N VAL A 35 -14.58 -1.79 5.08
CA VAL A 35 -16.05 -1.83 5.23
C VAL A 35 -16.61 -3.21 4.92
N ASP A 36 -16.16 -3.82 3.82
CA ASP A 36 -16.59 -5.17 3.41
C ASP A 36 -16.16 -6.25 4.40
N LEU A 37 -15.06 -6.01 5.14
CA LEU A 37 -14.55 -6.89 6.19
C LEU A 37 -15.17 -6.62 7.57
N GLY A 38 -16.11 -5.66 7.68
CA GLY A 38 -16.82 -5.33 8.92
C GLY A 38 -16.08 -4.38 9.86
N PHE A 39 -15.07 -3.66 9.35
CA PHE A 39 -14.42 -2.57 10.09
C PHE A 39 -15.11 -1.23 9.81
N GLU A 40 -14.90 -0.27 10.70
CA GLU A 40 -15.37 1.10 10.47
C GLU A 40 -14.58 1.76 9.33
N PRO A 41 -15.24 2.51 8.44
CA PRO A 41 -14.57 3.30 7.40
C PRO A 41 -13.70 4.40 8.04
N LEU A 42 -12.59 4.73 7.36
CA LEU A 42 -11.73 5.85 7.73
C LEU A 42 -12.33 7.22 7.37
#